data_AF-A0A373LCA8-F1
#
_entry.id   AF-A0A373LCA8-F1
#
_cell.length_a   1.000
_cell.length_b   1.000
_cell.length_c   1.000
_cell.angle_alpha   90.00
_cell.angle_beta   90.00
_cell.angle_gamma   90.00
#
_symmetry.space_group_name_H-M   'P 1'
#
loop_
_entity.id
_entity.type
_entity.pdbx_description
1 polymer ?
#
loop_
_entity_poly.entity_id
_entity_poly.type
_entity_poly.pdbx_seq_one_letter_code
_entity_poly.pdbx_strand_id
1 'polypeptide(L)'
;MLQKYFLKLPHYSCKKNQLYFLNKKLCILSDKAAFMYKNMPYELNYLKKYSEEVVEELLQTQSIITCNISNECNLERPLIVVISPHLDDAVFSIGGLLTRLSMHYRIHIITLFSIDPYSIYKDLRKDFERLQQLRLKEEMASMSLIRATTLQMGWKDAMLRGYKNIYEPINPEEPLEWYINSIRDKIPESPHLILCPLGITHVDHRLTRILVDRINVTKVGLKTPIIYYEDLPYACDGFKQKKFYESCCFKLNDFEVNNKKKMAKIYISQLAPGLITKILNHRKGQECLWYRDDNCTIDWKCNLGSSIFNG
;
A
#
# COMPACT_ATOMS: atom_id res chain seq x y z
N MET A 1 2.47 17.11 -17.62
CA MET A 1 1.07 17.62 -17.51
C MET A 1 0.22 16.54 -16.84
N LEU A 2 -0.53 16.86 -15.78
CA LEU A 2 -1.43 15.90 -15.13
C LEU A 2 -2.67 15.67 -16.01
N GLN A 3 -3.10 14.42 -16.15
CA GLN A 3 -4.34 14.07 -16.83
C GLN A 3 -5.37 13.54 -15.84
N LYS A 4 -6.64 13.76 -16.16
CA LYS A 4 -7.78 13.31 -15.35
C LYS A 4 -8.14 11.87 -15.73
N TYR A 5 -8.05 10.99 -14.73
CA TYR A 5 -8.43 9.60 -14.80
C TYR A 5 -9.58 9.32 -13.83
N PHE A 6 -10.25 8.19 -14.02
CA PHE A 6 -11.19 7.64 -13.06
C PHE A 6 -10.82 6.21 -12.70
N LEU A 7 -11.18 5.81 -11.48
CA LEU A 7 -10.88 4.49 -10.92
C LEU A 7 -12.14 3.89 -10.31
N LYS A 8 -12.42 2.65 -10.68
CA LYS A 8 -13.52 1.85 -10.11
C LYS A 8 -13.18 1.38 -8.70
N LEU A 9 -14.11 1.54 -7.77
CA LEU A 9 -13.94 1.02 -6.42
C LEU A 9 -14.33 -0.47 -6.33
N PRO A 10 -13.48 -1.35 -5.75
CA PRO A 10 -13.70 -2.80 -5.68
C PRO A 10 -14.98 -3.27 -4.96
N HIS A 11 -15.53 -2.45 -4.07
CA HIS A 11 -16.63 -2.79 -3.16
C HIS A 11 -18.00 -2.74 -3.82
N TYR A 12 -18.04 -2.18 -5.02
CA TYR A 12 -19.25 -1.92 -5.77
C TYR A 12 -19.41 -2.92 -6.92
N SER A 13 -20.60 -3.47 -7.06
CA SER A 13 -20.95 -4.40 -8.14
C SER A 13 -22.24 -3.96 -8.84
N CYS A 14 -22.39 -4.29 -10.12
CA CYS A 14 -23.57 -3.95 -10.89
C CYS A 14 -24.22 -5.21 -11.47
N LYS A 15 -25.48 -5.47 -11.13
CA LYS A 15 -26.30 -6.57 -11.68
C LYS A 15 -27.48 -5.96 -12.44
N LYS A 16 -27.62 -6.29 -13.73
CA LYS A 16 -28.52 -5.57 -14.65
C LYS A 16 -28.20 -4.06 -14.62
N ASN A 17 -29.12 -3.22 -14.18
CA ASN A 17 -28.93 -1.78 -13.97
C ASN A 17 -28.87 -1.40 -12.48
N GLN A 18 -28.74 -2.36 -11.57
CA GLN A 18 -28.74 -2.10 -10.14
C GLN A 18 -27.32 -2.11 -9.60
N LEU A 19 -26.93 -1.04 -8.91
CA LEU A 19 -25.65 -0.90 -8.25
C LEU A 19 -25.75 -1.36 -6.79
N TYR A 20 -24.75 -2.07 -6.33
CA TYR A 20 -24.66 -2.63 -4.99
C TYR A 20 -23.33 -2.27 -4.34
N PHE A 21 -23.33 -1.95 -3.06
CA PHE A 21 -22.14 -1.87 -2.22
C PHE A 21 -22.13 -3.04 -1.23
N LEU A 22 -21.11 -3.91 -1.29
CA LEU A 22 -21.00 -5.10 -0.43
C LEU A 22 -22.33 -5.89 -0.27
N ASN A 23 -23.03 -6.13 -1.39
CA ASN A 23 -24.35 -6.78 -1.51
C ASN A 23 -25.58 -5.94 -1.15
N LYS A 24 -25.44 -4.73 -0.62
CA LYS A 24 -26.57 -3.83 -0.37
C LYS A 24 -26.87 -3.02 -1.62
N LYS A 25 -28.08 -3.16 -2.16
CA LYS A 25 -28.54 -2.33 -3.30
C LYS A 25 -28.50 -0.86 -2.89
N LEU A 26 -27.88 -0.03 -3.74
CA LEU A 26 -27.77 1.41 -3.54
C LEU A 26 -28.77 2.17 -4.42
N CYS A 27 -28.65 2.01 -5.73
CA CYS A 27 -29.45 2.74 -6.71
C CYS A 27 -29.66 1.93 -7.98
N ILE A 28 -30.42 2.51 -8.91
CA ILE A 28 -30.57 2.04 -10.29
C ILE A 28 -29.81 3.03 -11.17
N LEU A 29 -28.92 2.51 -12.00
CA LEU A 29 -28.15 3.25 -13.00
C LEU A 29 -28.91 3.33 -14.32
N SER A 30 -28.57 4.32 -15.14
CA SER A 30 -28.91 4.31 -16.56
C SER A 30 -28.28 3.11 -17.26
N ASP A 31 -28.86 2.66 -18.39
CA ASP A 31 -28.31 1.52 -19.13
C ASP A 31 -26.87 1.78 -19.62
N LYS A 32 -26.57 3.03 -19.99
CA LYS A 32 -25.23 3.47 -20.38
C LYS A 32 -24.25 3.40 -19.21
N ALA A 33 -24.63 3.89 -18.03
CA ALA A 33 -23.78 3.83 -16.84
C ALA A 33 -23.58 2.39 -16.35
N ALA A 34 -24.63 1.57 -16.36
CA ALA A 34 -24.53 0.15 -16.02
C ALA A 34 -23.59 -0.60 -16.99
N PHE A 35 -23.70 -0.34 -18.30
CA PHE A 35 -22.82 -0.92 -19.31
C PHE A 35 -21.35 -0.49 -19.10
N MET A 36 -21.10 0.81 -18.93
CA MET A 36 -19.75 1.32 -18.63
C MET A 36 -19.18 0.69 -17.36
N TYR A 37 -19.95 0.69 -16.27
CA TYR A 37 -19.49 0.22 -14.97
C TYR A 37 -19.09 -1.26 -14.98
N LYS A 38 -19.85 -2.11 -15.70
CA LYS A 38 -19.54 -3.55 -15.82
C LYS A 38 -18.24 -3.82 -16.58
N ASN A 39 -17.98 -3.04 -17.62
CA ASN A 39 -16.79 -3.21 -18.47
C ASN A 39 -15.56 -2.46 -17.96
N MET A 40 -15.70 -1.65 -16.91
CA MET A 40 -14.61 -0.88 -16.34
C MET A 40 -13.67 -1.77 -15.48
N PRO A 41 -12.35 -1.77 -15.75
CA PRO A 41 -11.37 -2.49 -14.96
C PRO A 41 -11.09 -1.78 -13.62
N TYR A 42 -10.43 -2.48 -12.68
CA TYR A 42 -10.02 -1.94 -11.37
C TYR A 42 -8.66 -1.23 -11.43
N GLU A 43 -8.48 -0.42 -12.48
CA GLU A 43 -7.28 0.37 -12.74
C GLU A 43 -7.67 1.75 -13.30
N LEU A 44 -6.69 2.63 -13.51
CA LEU A 44 -6.93 3.96 -14.03
C LEU A 44 -7.46 3.92 -15.47
N ASN A 45 -8.59 4.56 -15.69
CA ASN A 45 -9.21 4.69 -17.00
C ASN A 45 -9.22 6.14 -17.47
N TYR A 46 -8.92 6.34 -18.75
CA TYR A 46 -8.86 7.67 -19.35
C TYR A 46 -10.25 8.20 -19.70
N LEU A 47 -10.56 9.42 -19.24
CA LEU A 47 -11.89 10.04 -19.30
C LEU A 47 -12.49 10.12 -20.70
N LYS A 48 -11.67 10.41 -21.74
CA LYS A 48 -12.16 10.71 -23.10
C LYS A 48 -12.87 9.55 -23.81
N LYS A 49 -12.91 8.36 -23.22
CA LYS A 49 -13.62 7.20 -23.78
C LYS A 49 -15.13 7.21 -23.50
N TYR A 50 -15.62 8.09 -22.63
CA TYR A 50 -16.99 8.05 -22.13
C TYR A 50 -17.63 9.44 -22.09
N SER A 51 -18.96 9.51 -22.21
CA SER A 51 -19.73 10.75 -22.08
C SER A 51 -19.67 11.30 -20.66
N GLU A 52 -19.54 12.62 -20.50
CA GLU A 52 -19.43 13.29 -19.20
C GLU A 52 -20.61 12.98 -18.28
N GLU A 53 -21.84 12.99 -18.80
CA GLU A 53 -23.07 12.65 -18.07
C GLU A 53 -22.99 11.28 -17.36
N VAL A 54 -22.50 10.27 -18.07
CA VAL A 54 -22.36 8.90 -17.52
C VAL A 54 -21.30 8.87 -16.41
N VAL A 55 -20.22 9.62 -16.57
CA VAL A 55 -19.16 9.71 -15.55
C VAL A 55 -19.68 10.43 -14.31
N GLU A 56 -20.43 11.51 -14.48
CA GLU A 56 -21.05 12.25 -13.39
C GLU A 56 -22.04 11.40 -12.60
N GLU A 57 -22.91 10.64 -13.28
CA GLU A 57 -23.81 9.68 -12.65
C GLU A 57 -23.03 8.70 -11.76
N LEU A 58 -21.97 8.08 -12.29
CA LEU A 58 -21.15 7.14 -11.51
C LEU A 58 -20.41 7.82 -10.36
N LEU A 59 -19.93 9.05 -10.53
CA LEU A 59 -19.28 9.83 -9.45
C LEU A 59 -20.25 10.14 -8.30
N GLN A 60 -21.51 10.46 -8.61
CA GLN A 60 -22.55 10.72 -7.59
C GLN A 60 -22.81 9.47 -6.74
N THR A 61 -22.70 8.27 -7.31
CA THR A 61 -22.81 7.02 -6.55
C THR A 61 -21.60 6.69 -5.68
N GLN A 62 -20.49 7.42 -5.86
CA GLN A 62 -19.19 7.14 -5.25
C GLN A 62 -18.59 5.77 -5.63
N SER A 63 -19.13 5.09 -6.64
CA SER A 63 -18.60 3.81 -7.11
C SER A 63 -17.32 3.94 -7.95
N ILE A 64 -17.01 5.17 -8.36
CA ILE A 64 -15.74 5.56 -8.98
C ILE A 64 -15.18 6.81 -8.30
N ILE A 65 -13.87 7.01 -8.40
CA ILE A 65 -13.19 8.24 -7.95
C ILE A 65 -12.40 8.88 -9.09
N THR A 66 -12.15 10.19 -8.99
CA THR A 66 -11.27 10.91 -9.93
C THR A 66 -9.86 11.11 -9.40
N CYS A 67 -8.90 11.01 -10.31
CA CYS A 67 -7.48 11.07 -10.00
C CYS A 67 -6.76 11.92 -11.05
N ASN A 68 -5.82 12.75 -10.61
CA ASN A 68 -4.97 13.55 -11.49
C ASN A 68 -3.56 12.97 -11.44
N ILE A 69 -3.13 12.34 -12.52
CA ILE A 69 -1.90 11.54 -12.55
C ILE A 69 -1.09 11.93 -13.79
N SER A 70 0.23 11.93 -13.68
CA SER A 70 1.11 12.19 -14.83
C SER A 70 0.99 11.06 -15.86
N ASN A 71 1.12 11.39 -17.14
CA ASN A 71 1.08 10.39 -18.21
C ASN A 71 2.40 9.64 -18.41
N GLU A 72 3.49 10.14 -17.85
CA GLU A 72 4.82 9.63 -18.11
C GLU A 72 5.11 8.43 -17.20
N CYS A 73 5.02 7.24 -17.78
CA CYS A 73 5.72 6.07 -17.25
C CYS A 73 7.10 6.03 -17.94
N ASN A 74 8.16 6.40 -17.22
CA ASN A 74 9.52 6.27 -17.73
C ASN A 74 10.17 5.04 -17.08
N LEU A 75 10.43 4.01 -17.89
CA LEU A 75 11.05 2.75 -17.46
C LEU A 75 12.52 2.92 -17.03
N GLU A 76 13.17 4.01 -17.45
CA GLU A 76 14.55 4.34 -17.07
C GLU A 76 14.66 4.99 -15.68
N ARG A 77 13.52 5.35 -15.05
CA ARG A 77 13.55 5.92 -13.70
C ARG A 77 14.14 4.91 -12.69
N PRO A 78 14.89 5.40 -11.68
CA PRO A 78 15.41 4.55 -10.62
C PRO A 78 14.28 3.79 -9.91
N LEU A 79 14.59 2.59 -9.44
CA LEU A 79 13.62 1.66 -8.85
C LEU A 79 13.70 1.68 -7.33
N ILE A 80 12.55 1.88 -6.69
CA ILE A 80 12.34 1.68 -5.26
C ILE A 80 11.50 0.42 -5.09
N VAL A 81 11.96 -0.49 -4.23
CA VAL A 81 11.21 -1.67 -3.81
C VAL A 81 10.66 -1.44 -2.42
N VAL A 82 9.38 -1.67 -2.24
CA VAL A 82 8.72 -1.62 -0.94
C VAL A 82 8.33 -3.03 -0.56
N ILE A 83 8.72 -3.50 0.62
CA ILE A 83 8.36 -4.82 1.13
C ILE A 83 7.33 -4.61 2.24
N SER A 84 6.08 -4.93 1.94
CA SER A 84 4.92 -4.75 2.82
C SER A 84 4.53 -6.07 3.49
N PRO A 85 4.20 -6.10 4.80
CA PRO A 85 3.64 -7.29 5.43
C PRO A 85 2.29 -7.65 4.83
N HIS A 86 1.29 -6.76 4.92
CA HIS A 86 -0.06 -6.99 4.42
C HIS A 86 -0.45 -5.99 3.32
N LEU A 87 -1.65 -6.23 2.77
CA LEU A 87 -2.30 -5.42 1.75
C LEU A 87 -2.95 -4.19 2.40
N ASP A 88 -2.16 -3.13 2.59
CA ASP A 88 -2.54 -1.78 3.08
C ASP A 88 -1.37 -1.08 3.80
N ASP A 89 -0.51 -1.85 4.47
CA ASP A 89 0.50 -1.34 5.41
C ASP A 89 1.41 -0.26 4.81
N ALA A 90 1.88 -0.46 3.58
CA ALA A 90 2.70 0.53 2.88
C ALA A 90 1.94 1.85 2.68
N VAL A 91 0.65 1.81 2.35
CA VAL A 91 -0.19 3.00 2.18
C VAL A 91 -0.47 3.68 3.51
N PHE A 92 -0.81 2.91 4.54
CA PHE A 92 -1.09 3.46 5.86
C PHE A 92 0.16 4.12 6.45
N SER A 93 1.32 3.49 6.30
CA SER A 93 2.57 3.96 6.87
C SER A 93 3.18 5.11 6.06
N ILE A 94 3.33 4.95 4.74
CA ILE A 94 4.10 5.84 3.87
C ILE A 94 3.39 6.25 2.57
N GLY A 95 2.05 6.17 2.50
CA GLY A 95 1.32 6.53 1.27
C GLY A 95 1.56 7.98 0.80
N GLY A 96 1.83 8.92 1.71
CA GLY A 96 2.19 10.29 1.35
C GLY A 96 3.55 10.35 0.65
N LEU A 97 4.55 9.71 1.24
CA LEU A 97 5.87 9.56 0.64
C LEU A 97 5.84 8.83 -0.69
N LEU A 98 5.10 7.72 -0.79
CA LEU A 98 4.97 6.97 -2.05
C LEU A 98 4.35 7.84 -3.14
N THR A 99 3.40 8.72 -2.79
CA THR A 99 2.89 9.74 -3.72
C THR A 99 4.04 10.62 -4.23
N ARG A 100 4.85 11.18 -3.32
CA ARG A 100 6.00 12.03 -3.68
C ARG A 100 7.02 11.28 -4.54
N LEU A 101 7.44 10.10 -4.10
CA LEU A 101 8.45 9.28 -4.78
C LEU A 101 7.98 8.83 -6.16
N SER A 102 6.70 8.52 -6.36
CA SER A 102 6.19 8.04 -7.65
C SER A 102 6.36 9.05 -8.80
N MET A 103 6.58 10.33 -8.48
CA MET A 103 6.88 11.36 -9.48
C MET A 103 8.27 11.20 -10.11
N HIS A 104 9.22 10.58 -9.41
CA HIS A 104 10.63 10.49 -9.80
C HIS A 104 11.16 9.06 -9.91
N TYR A 105 10.51 8.12 -9.23
CA TYR A 105 10.93 6.73 -9.11
C TYR A 105 9.87 5.79 -9.64
N ARG A 106 10.32 4.63 -10.12
CA ARG A 106 9.44 3.46 -10.23
C ARG A 106 9.27 2.85 -8.86
N ILE A 107 8.05 2.45 -8.54
CA ILE A 107 7.72 1.80 -7.28
C ILE A 107 7.26 0.38 -7.58
N HIS A 108 7.89 -0.59 -6.92
CA HIS A 108 7.47 -1.98 -6.92
C HIS A 108 7.19 -2.42 -5.48
N ILE A 109 5.96 -2.84 -5.20
CA ILE A 109 5.55 -3.30 -3.87
C ILE A 109 5.46 -4.82 -3.86
N ILE A 110 6.20 -5.46 -2.96
CA ILE A 110 6.13 -6.88 -2.70
C ILE A 110 5.41 -7.07 -1.36
N THR A 111 4.21 -7.64 -1.40
CA THR A 111 3.42 -7.91 -0.20
C THR A 111 3.57 -9.38 0.21
N LEU A 112 4.06 -9.63 1.42
CA LEU A 112 4.42 -10.96 1.88
C LEU A 112 3.20 -11.77 2.31
N PHE A 113 2.49 -11.31 3.35
CA PHE A 113 1.37 -11.98 3.99
C PHE A 113 0.04 -11.53 3.37
N SER A 114 -0.09 -11.69 2.06
CA SER A 114 -1.25 -11.23 1.29
C SER A 114 -2.51 -12.10 1.47
N ILE A 115 -2.42 -13.20 2.21
CA ILE A 115 -3.57 -14.03 2.59
C ILE A 115 -3.91 -13.76 4.05
N ASP A 116 -4.82 -12.82 4.30
CA ASP A 116 -5.17 -12.35 5.64
C ASP A 116 -6.70 -12.37 5.87
N PRO A 117 -7.18 -13.01 6.96
CA PRO A 117 -8.61 -13.20 7.25
C PRO A 117 -9.30 -11.96 7.81
N TYR A 118 -8.57 -10.88 8.07
CA TYR A 118 -9.11 -9.70 8.73
C TYR A 118 -9.95 -8.83 7.80
N SER A 119 -11.11 -8.41 8.32
CA SER A 119 -11.93 -7.33 7.79
C SER A 119 -12.81 -6.77 8.89
N ILE A 120 -13.14 -5.48 8.79
CA ILE A 120 -14.15 -4.85 9.64
C ILE A 120 -15.57 -5.36 9.36
N TYR A 121 -15.81 -5.92 8.16
CA TYR A 121 -17.13 -6.43 7.77
C TYR A 121 -17.27 -7.92 8.12
N LYS A 122 -18.17 -8.21 9.05
CA LYS A 122 -18.43 -9.58 9.52
C LYS A 122 -18.79 -10.54 8.40
N ASP A 123 -19.58 -10.10 7.43
CA ASP A 123 -20.03 -10.96 6.32
C ASP A 123 -18.89 -11.29 5.34
N LEU A 124 -17.94 -10.37 5.14
CA LEU A 124 -16.74 -10.67 4.35
C LEU A 124 -15.85 -11.70 5.05
N ARG A 125 -15.73 -11.65 6.39
CA ARG A 125 -14.95 -12.66 7.14
C ARG A 125 -15.53 -14.09 7.04
N LYS A 126 -16.84 -14.22 6.79
CA LYS A 126 -17.49 -15.53 6.56
C LYS A 126 -17.24 -16.07 5.16
N ASP A 127 -16.91 -15.20 4.22
CA ASP A 127 -16.66 -15.51 2.82
C ASP A 127 -15.19 -15.20 2.48
N PHE A 128 -14.31 -16.07 2.98
CA PHE A 128 -12.87 -15.87 2.94
C PHE A 128 -12.33 -15.68 1.52
N GLU A 129 -12.81 -16.47 0.55
CA GLU A 129 -12.39 -16.34 -0.85
C GLU A 129 -12.73 -14.96 -1.40
N ARG A 130 -13.97 -14.50 -1.18
CA ARG A 130 -14.39 -13.17 -1.60
C ARG A 130 -13.59 -12.06 -0.93
N LEU A 131 -13.27 -12.21 0.36
CA LEU A 131 -12.41 -11.26 1.08
C LEU A 131 -11.03 -11.18 0.42
N GLN A 132 -10.39 -12.31 0.12
CA GLN A 132 -9.08 -12.31 -0.54
C GLN A 132 -9.13 -11.63 -1.91
N GLN A 133 -10.13 -11.96 -2.73
CA GLN A 133 -10.30 -11.32 -4.04
C GLN A 133 -10.57 -9.82 -3.93
N LEU A 134 -11.33 -9.39 -2.91
CA LEU A 134 -11.60 -7.98 -2.67
C LEU A 134 -10.30 -7.25 -2.30
N ARG A 135 -9.51 -7.77 -1.36
CA ARG A 135 -8.28 -7.13 -0.91
C ARG A 135 -7.23 -7.02 -2.00
N LEU A 136 -7.12 -8.01 -2.89
CA LEU A 136 -6.26 -7.90 -4.08
C LEU A 136 -6.72 -6.77 -5.00
N LYS A 137 -8.03 -6.61 -5.22
CA LYS A 137 -8.58 -5.50 -6.01
C LYS A 137 -8.38 -4.15 -5.31
N GLU A 138 -8.46 -4.09 -3.98
CA GLU A 138 -8.15 -2.88 -3.20
C GLU A 138 -6.69 -2.47 -3.41
N GLU A 139 -5.76 -3.42 -3.30
CA GLU A 139 -4.34 -3.19 -3.54
C GLU A 139 -4.08 -2.68 -4.97
N MET A 140 -4.58 -3.38 -5.98
CA MET A 140 -4.43 -2.96 -7.39
C MET A 140 -4.98 -1.56 -7.64
N ALA A 141 -6.19 -1.28 -7.14
CA ALA A 141 -6.83 0.01 -7.31
C ALA A 141 -6.04 1.12 -6.61
N SER A 142 -5.61 0.89 -5.37
CA SER A 142 -4.79 1.84 -4.60
C SER A 142 -3.46 2.12 -5.28
N MET A 143 -2.75 1.09 -5.72
CA MET A 143 -1.42 1.22 -6.33
C MET A 143 -1.45 1.84 -7.72
N SER A 144 -2.57 1.71 -8.42
CA SER A 144 -2.78 2.43 -9.67
C SER A 144 -2.68 3.96 -9.50
N LEU A 145 -3.03 4.51 -8.33
CA LEU A 145 -2.99 5.95 -8.07
C LEU A 145 -1.58 6.55 -8.12
N ILE A 146 -0.56 5.73 -7.90
CA ILE A 146 0.85 6.10 -7.96
C ILE A 146 1.61 5.34 -9.05
N ARG A 147 0.89 4.64 -9.94
CA ARG A 147 1.44 3.78 -11.00
C ARG A 147 2.48 2.77 -10.47
N ALA A 148 2.32 2.32 -9.23
CA ALA A 148 3.18 1.29 -8.68
C ALA A 148 2.81 -0.07 -9.27
N THR A 149 3.81 -0.94 -9.40
CA THR A 149 3.60 -2.36 -9.70
C THR A 149 3.57 -3.15 -8.39
N THR A 150 2.86 -4.26 -8.36
CA THR A 150 2.70 -5.06 -7.14
C THR A 150 2.96 -6.53 -7.38
N LEU A 151 3.52 -7.22 -6.40
CA LEU A 151 3.67 -8.66 -6.34
C LEU A 151 3.15 -9.16 -4.99
N GLN A 152 2.23 -10.11 -5.02
CA GLN A 152 1.70 -10.75 -3.81
C GLN A 152 2.31 -12.14 -3.65
N MET A 153 3.01 -12.37 -2.54
CA MET A 153 3.68 -13.65 -2.28
C MET A 153 2.72 -14.77 -1.91
N GLY A 154 1.48 -14.44 -1.52
CA GLY A 154 0.47 -15.42 -1.16
C GLY A 154 0.74 -16.10 0.18
N TRP A 155 1.53 -15.51 1.07
CA TRP A 155 1.75 -16.09 2.38
C TRP A 155 0.57 -15.79 3.30
N LYS A 156 0.29 -16.75 4.18
CA LYS A 156 -0.78 -16.67 5.17
C LYS A 156 -0.38 -15.73 6.29
N ASP A 157 -1.28 -14.84 6.70
CA ASP A 157 -1.23 -14.03 7.92
C ASP A 157 -1.02 -14.88 9.17
N ALA A 158 -0.46 -14.26 10.22
CA ALA A 158 -0.15 -14.89 11.50
C ALA A 158 -1.31 -15.71 12.09
N MET A 159 -2.52 -15.17 12.08
CA MET A 159 -3.69 -15.84 12.64
C MET A 159 -4.01 -17.14 11.89
N LEU A 160 -3.68 -17.22 10.59
CA LEU A 160 -3.82 -18.42 9.77
C LEU A 160 -2.63 -19.38 9.90
N ARG A 161 -1.52 -18.94 10.49
CA ARG A 161 -0.35 -19.77 10.81
C ARG A 161 -0.36 -20.30 12.26
N GLY A 162 -1.43 -20.03 13.01
CA GLY A 162 -1.65 -20.59 14.36
C GLY A 162 -1.30 -19.66 15.52
N TYR A 163 -0.94 -18.40 15.25
CA TYR A 163 -0.82 -17.39 16.30
C TYR A 163 -2.21 -17.07 16.87
N LYS A 164 -2.30 -16.96 18.19
CA LYS A 164 -3.49 -16.57 18.95
C LYS A 164 -3.72 -15.07 18.92
N ASN A 165 -2.66 -14.27 18.79
CA ASN A 165 -2.77 -12.83 18.57
C ASN A 165 -1.53 -12.26 17.89
N ILE A 166 -1.68 -11.05 17.34
CA ILE A 166 -0.65 -10.39 16.54
C ILE A 166 0.60 -9.94 17.34
N TYR A 167 0.52 -9.89 18.67
CA TYR A 167 1.60 -9.43 19.54
C TYR A 167 2.54 -10.55 20.00
N GLU A 168 2.19 -11.81 19.72
CA GLU A 168 2.97 -12.96 20.15
C GLU A 168 4.41 -12.92 19.61
N PRO A 169 5.38 -13.44 20.38
CA PRO A 169 6.74 -13.58 19.88
C PRO A 169 6.74 -14.42 18.60
N ILE A 170 7.65 -14.11 17.67
CA ILE A 170 7.83 -14.92 16.46
C ILE A 170 8.15 -16.36 16.90
N ASN A 171 7.40 -17.32 16.37
CA ASN A 171 7.63 -18.73 16.63
C ASN A 171 9.04 -19.10 16.12
N PRO A 172 9.92 -19.69 16.96
CA PRO A 172 11.23 -20.18 16.52
C PRO A 172 11.18 -21.17 15.35
N GLU A 173 10.05 -21.84 15.14
CA GLU A 173 9.83 -22.79 14.05
C GLU A 173 9.40 -22.14 12.72
N GLU A 174 9.26 -20.80 12.65
CA GLU A 174 9.02 -20.13 11.37
C GLU A 174 10.11 -20.50 10.36
N PRO A 175 9.76 -20.90 9.12
CA PRO A 175 10.73 -21.40 8.14
C PRO A 175 11.50 -20.25 7.48
N LEU A 176 12.33 -19.55 8.26
CA LEU A 176 13.01 -18.32 7.85
C LEU A 176 13.82 -18.49 6.57
N GLU A 177 14.56 -19.59 6.41
CA GLU A 177 15.37 -19.83 5.21
C GLU A 177 14.49 -20.01 3.96
N TRP A 178 13.32 -20.64 4.09
CA TRP A 178 12.36 -20.75 3.00
C TRP A 178 11.83 -19.37 2.60
N TYR A 179 11.45 -18.53 3.58
CA TYR A 179 10.98 -17.18 3.33
C TYR A 179 12.05 -16.31 2.65
N ILE A 180 13.29 -16.36 3.14
CA ILE A 180 14.43 -15.61 2.59
C ILE A 180 14.65 -15.99 1.14
N ASN A 181 14.77 -17.29 0.85
CA ASN A 181 14.99 -17.77 -0.52
C ASN A 181 13.81 -17.39 -1.43
N SER A 182 12.58 -17.49 -0.94
CA SER A 182 11.38 -17.17 -1.71
C SER A 182 11.26 -15.69 -2.10
N ILE A 183 11.70 -14.76 -1.24
CA ILE A 183 11.68 -13.31 -1.56
C ILE A 183 12.90 -12.91 -2.39
N ARG A 184 14.06 -13.53 -2.16
CA ARG A 184 15.35 -13.12 -2.75
C ARG A 184 15.28 -12.97 -4.27
N ASP A 185 14.60 -13.91 -4.93
CA ASP A 185 14.49 -13.95 -6.40
C ASP A 185 13.34 -13.10 -6.94
N LYS A 186 12.54 -12.51 -6.04
CA LYS A 186 11.42 -11.62 -6.37
C LYS A 186 11.79 -10.16 -6.26
N ILE A 187 12.81 -9.83 -5.47
CA ILE A 187 13.40 -8.49 -5.46
C ILE A 187 14.14 -8.31 -6.79
N PRO A 188 13.76 -7.31 -7.63
CA PRO A 188 14.44 -7.03 -8.88
C PRO A 188 15.93 -6.80 -8.69
N GLU A 189 16.73 -7.04 -9.73
CA GLU A 189 18.17 -6.78 -9.68
C GLU A 189 18.44 -5.28 -9.42
N SER A 190 19.34 -4.99 -8.49
CA SER A 190 19.84 -3.64 -8.19
C SER A 190 18.76 -2.58 -7.93
N PRO A 191 17.85 -2.77 -6.95
CA PRO A 191 17.00 -1.68 -6.52
C PRO A 191 17.86 -0.56 -5.93
N HIS A 192 17.43 0.69 -6.14
CA HIS A 192 18.16 1.86 -5.63
C HIS A 192 17.87 2.08 -4.14
N LEU A 193 16.74 1.59 -3.66
CA LEU A 193 16.31 1.66 -2.28
C LEU A 193 15.31 0.54 -1.99
N ILE A 194 15.42 -0.03 -0.79
CA ILE A 194 14.39 -0.91 -0.22
C ILE A 194 13.74 -0.18 0.96
N LEU A 195 12.42 -0.08 0.93
CA LEU A 195 11.59 0.37 2.04
C LEU A 195 10.90 -0.84 2.68
N CYS A 196 10.97 -0.99 4.01
CA CYS A 196 10.31 -2.09 4.71
C CYS A 196 9.82 -1.63 6.10
N PRO A 197 8.96 -2.39 6.80
CA PRO A 197 8.45 -1.98 8.11
C PRO A 197 9.53 -1.95 9.19
N LEU A 198 9.39 -1.05 10.18
CA LEU A 198 10.20 -1.05 11.40
C LEU A 198 9.85 -2.23 12.34
N GLY A 199 8.73 -2.91 12.11
CA GLY A 199 8.35 -4.10 12.86
C GLY A 199 7.69 -3.77 14.20
N ILE A 200 6.86 -2.73 14.24
CA ILE A 200 6.15 -2.31 15.45
C ILE A 200 4.97 -3.26 15.70
N THR A 201 4.96 -3.91 16.87
CA THR A 201 3.85 -4.70 17.46
C THR A 201 3.35 -5.97 16.75
N HIS A 202 3.17 -6.02 15.44
CA HIS A 202 2.62 -7.19 14.75
C HIS A 202 3.72 -8.22 14.43
N VAL A 203 3.41 -9.52 14.58
CA VAL A 203 4.39 -10.59 14.33
C VAL A 203 4.86 -10.61 12.87
N ASP A 204 3.94 -10.50 11.92
CA ASP A 204 4.26 -10.43 10.49
C ASP A 204 5.11 -9.21 10.12
N HIS A 205 4.89 -8.05 10.76
CA HIS A 205 5.75 -6.87 10.56
C HIS A 205 7.17 -7.10 11.09
N ARG A 206 7.30 -7.70 12.28
CA ARG A 206 8.62 -8.06 12.84
C ARG A 206 9.33 -9.08 11.96
N LEU A 207 8.59 -10.08 11.48
CA LEU A 207 9.10 -11.13 10.60
C LEU A 207 9.57 -10.54 9.28
N THR A 208 8.76 -9.70 8.61
CA THR A 208 9.16 -8.96 7.40
C THR A 208 10.48 -8.23 7.61
N ARG A 209 10.62 -7.47 8.71
CA ARG A 209 11.87 -6.76 9.00
C ARG A 209 13.06 -7.71 9.13
N ILE A 210 12.92 -8.80 9.88
CA ILE A 210 13.98 -9.79 10.07
C ILE A 210 14.40 -10.41 8.73
N LEU A 211 13.43 -10.73 7.87
CA LEU A 211 13.70 -11.30 6.55
C LEU A 211 14.50 -10.32 5.68
N VAL A 212 14.09 -9.05 5.66
CA VAL A 212 14.79 -8.00 4.89
C VAL A 212 16.21 -7.76 5.42
N ASP A 213 16.39 -7.72 6.75
CA ASP A 213 17.71 -7.62 7.38
C ASP A 213 18.63 -8.79 6.97
N ARG A 214 18.11 -10.03 6.96
CA ARG A 214 18.89 -11.22 6.59
C ARG A 214 19.22 -11.29 5.11
N ILE A 215 18.33 -10.83 4.24
CA ILE A 215 18.60 -10.76 2.79
C ILE A 215 19.80 -9.83 2.53
N ASN A 216 19.86 -8.70 3.24
CA ASN A 216 20.95 -7.73 3.10
C ASN A 216 22.32 -8.31 3.47
N VAL A 217 22.36 -9.12 4.55
CA VAL A 217 23.60 -9.75 5.03
C VAL A 217 24.05 -10.90 4.12
N THR A 218 23.12 -11.66 3.53
CA THR A 218 23.42 -12.92 2.83
C THR A 218 23.65 -12.75 1.33
N LYS A 219 23.15 -11.68 0.70
CA LYS A 219 23.35 -11.46 -0.74
C LYS A 219 24.63 -10.64 -0.96
N VAL A 220 25.73 -11.35 -1.24
CA VAL A 220 26.97 -10.75 -1.76
C VAL A 220 26.59 -9.81 -2.91
N GLY A 221 26.78 -8.49 -2.72
CA GLY A 221 26.54 -7.48 -3.75
C GLY A 221 25.21 -6.71 -3.66
N LEU A 222 24.27 -7.04 -2.76
CA LEU A 222 23.11 -6.17 -2.52
C LEU A 222 23.52 -4.99 -1.63
N LYS A 223 24.26 -4.04 -2.20
CA LYS A 223 24.61 -2.76 -1.56
C LYS A 223 23.45 -1.76 -1.58
N THR A 224 22.20 -2.26 -1.62
CA THR A 224 21.02 -1.40 -1.68
C THR A 224 20.73 -0.88 -0.28
N PRO A 225 20.61 0.45 -0.10
CA PRO A 225 20.17 1.02 1.17
C PRO A 225 18.80 0.46 1.59
N ILE A 226 18.66 0.16 2.88
CA ILE A 226 17.41 -0.26 3.50
C ILE A 226 16.98 0.81 4.47
N ILE A 227 15.75 1.30 4.30
CA ILE A 227 15.12 2.27 5.18
C ILE A 227 13.82 1.67 5.70
N TYR A 228 13.59 1.83 7.00
CA TYR A 228 12.43 1.26 7.67
C TYR A 228 11.36 2.33 7.87
N TYR A 229 10.13 2.11 7.42
CA TYR A 229 9.03 3.00 7.72
C TYR A 229 8.40 2.70 9.08
N GLU A 230 7.95 3.75 9.77
CA GLU A 230 7.18 3.63 11.00
C GLU A 230 5.80 3.01 10.69
N ASP A 231 5.50 1.86 11.29
CA ASP A 231 4.28 1.10 11.00
C ASP A 231 3.02 1.83 11.53
N LEU A 232 2.14 2.29 10.64
CA LEU A 232 0.86 2.90 11.00
C LEU A 232 -0.30 1.94 10.73
N PRO A 233 -1.32 1.88 11.62
CA PRO A 233 -1.57 2.76 12.76
C PRO A 233 -0.84 2.36 14.06
N TYR A 234 -0.06 1.29 14.06
CA TYR A 234 0.52 0.71 15.28
C TYR A 234 1.38 1.69 16.08
N ALA A 235 2.13 2.57 15.42
CA ALA A 235 2.95 3.56 16.09
C ALA A 235 2.15 4.67 16.78
N CYS A 236 0.88 4.87 16.41
CA CYS A 236 0.01 5.86 17.04
C CYS A 236 -0.28 5.52 18.52
N ASP A 237 -0.10 4.27 18.95
CA ASP A 237 -0.38 3.81 20.31
C ASP A 237 0.84 3.90 21.26
N GLY A 238 1.77 4.82 20.96
CA GLY A 238 2.86 5.19 21.87
C GLY A 238 4.19 4.49 21.61
N PHE A 239 4.55 4.25 20.35
CA PHE A 239 5.86 3.71 19.99
C PHE A 239 6.99 4.63 20.44
N LYS A 240 7.94 4.08 21.21
CA LYS A 240 9.17 4.77 21.62
C LYS A 240 10.35 4.31 20.75
N GLN A 241 11.15 5.28 20.31
CA GLN A 241 12.36 5.09 19.51
C GLN A 241 13.27 4.00 20.07
N LYS A 242 13.78 3.14 19.19
CA LYS A 242 14.83 2.16 19.53
C LYS A 242 16.20 2.82 19.44
N LYS A 243 17.09 2.55 20.39
CA LYS A 243 18.42 3.20 20.55
C LYS A 243 19.38 3.06 19.35
N PHE A 244 19.12 2.16 18.40
CA PHE A 244 20.02 1.83 17.29
C PHE A 244 19.58 2.38 15.93
N TYR A 245 18.57 3.24 15.91
CA TYR A 245 18.08 3.82 14.67
C TYR A 245 18.04 5.34 14.78
N GLU A 246 18.59 5.99 13.78
CA GLU A 246 18.28 7.37 13.46
C GLU A 246 16.91 7.44 12.80
N SER A 247 16.23 8.58 12.92
CA SER A 247 14.96 8.82 12.23
C SER A 247 14.97 10.12 11.44
N CYS A 248 14.19 10.12 10.37
CA CYS A 248 13.84 11.30 9.61
C CYS A 248 12.32 11.31 9.44
N CYS A 249 11.67 12.38 9.90
CA CYS A 249 10.24 12.58 9.72
C CYS A 249 10.02 13.76 8.79
N PHE A 250 9.14 13.60 7.81
CA PHE A 250 8.80 14.64 6.85
C PHE A 250 7.32 14.97 6.94
N LYS A 251 7.01 16.24 6.76
CA LYS A 251 5.63 16.72 6.72
C LYS A 251 5.07 16.45 5.33
N LEU A 252 3.83 15.96 5.30
CA LEU A 252 3.11 15.82 4.04
C LEU A 252 2.51 17.16 3.64
N ASN A 253 2.62 17.51 2.36
CA ASN A 253 1.87 18.63 1.79
C ASN A 253 0.42 18.21 1.48
N ASP A 254 -0.43 19.17 1.13
CA ASP A 254 -1.85 18.92 0.88
C ASP A 254 -2.10 17.90 -0.24
N PHE A 255 -1.26 17.89 -1.29
CA PHE A 255 -1.38 16.93 -2.39
C PHE A 255 -1.12 15.49 -1.90
N GLU A 256 -0.07 15.29 -1.12
CA GLU A 256 0.29 13.99 -0.55
C GLU A 256 -0.70 13.50 0.50
N VAL A 257 -1.17 14.39 1.38
CA VAL A 257 -2.23 14.07 2.35
C VAL A 257 -3.50 13.63 1.61
N ASN A 258 -3.89 14.35 0.57
CA ASN A 258 -5.08 14.04 -0.22
C ASN A 258 -4.94 12.71 -0.96
N ASN A 259 -3.79 12.43 -1.57
CA ASN A 259 -3.56 11.15 -2.26
C ASN A 259 -3.43 9.98 -1.29
N LYS A 260 -2.72 10.14 -0.16
CA LYS A 260 -2.69 9.15 0.91
C LYS A 260 -4.11 8.82 1.39
N LYS A 261 -4.93 9.85 1.62
CA LYS A 261 -6.34 9.68 2.02
C LYS A 261 -7.14 8.92 0.97
N LYS A 262 -6.94 9.19 -0.33
CA LYS A 262 -7.61 8.46 -1.42
C LYS A 262 -7.18 6.99 -1.48
N MET A 263 -5.87 6.72 -1.46
CA MET A 263 -5.31 5.37 -1.43
C MET A 263 -5.81 4.59 -0.21
N ALA A 264 -5.70 5.17 0.99
CA ALA A 264 -6.15 4.53 2.22
C ALA A 264 -7.65 4.19 2.16
N LYS A 265 -8.49 5.12 1.65
CA LYS A 265 -9.93 4.93 1.47
C LYS A 265 -10.32 3.79 0.54
N ILE A 266 -9.41 3.30 -0.30
CA ILE A 266 -9.69 2.13 -1.14
C ILE A 266 -9.70 0.85 -0.32
N TYR A 267 -8.96 0.77 0.79
CA TYR A 267 -8.97 -0.40 1.68
C TYR A 267 -10.18 -0.40 2.63
N ILE A 268 -11.39 -0.16 2.11
CA ILE A 268 -12.62 -0.07 2.92
C ILE A 268 -12.81 -1.34 3.77
N SER A 269 -12.37 -2.51 3.29
CA SER A 269 -12.43 -3.76 4.05
C SER A 269 -11.64 -3.72 5.38
N GLN A 270 -10.68 -2.80 5.52
CA GLN A 270 -9.76 -2.63 6.65
C GLN A 270 -10.05 -1.37 7.49
N LEU A 271 -10.86 -0.44 6.98
CA LEU A 271 -10.99 0.91 7.55
C LEU A 271 -12.03 1.05 8.67
N ALA A 272 -11.61 0.76 9.90
CA ALA A 272 -12.43 1.07 11.07
C ALA A 272 -12.75 2.58 11.17
N PRO A 273 -13.90 2.98 11.74
CA PRO A 273 -14.24 4.38 11.95
C PRO A 273 -13.12 5.15 12.66
N GLY A 274 -12.74 6.31 12.12
CA GLY A 274 -11.68 7.16 12.67
C GLY A 274 -10.24 6.71 12.36
N LEU A 275 -10.02 5.53 11.80
CA LEU A 275 -8.68 5.01 11.51
C LEU A 275 -7.87 5.93 10.59
N ILE A 276 -8.48 6.39 9.49
CA ILE A 276 -7.80 7.32 8.57
C ILE A 276 -7.41 8.61 9.29
N THR A 277 -8.30 9.17 10.12
CA THR A 277 -8.01 10.37 10.89
C THR A 277 -6.86 10.14 11.85
N LYS A 278 -6.82 8.98 12.52
CA LYS A 278 -5.71 8.57 13.40
C LYS A 278 -4.38 8.50 12.64
N ILE A 279 -4.37 7.90 11.45
CA ILE A 279 -3.20 7.79 10.58
C ILE A 279 -2.74 9.18 10.10
N LEU A 280 -3.66 10.01 9.59
CA LEU A 280 -3.32 11.31 9.01
C LEU A 280 -2.92 12.36 10.06
N ASN A 281 -3.38 12.22 11.30
CA ASN A 281 -3.01 13.12 12.39
C ASN A 281 -1.78 12.66 13.18
N HIS A 282 -1.29 11.43 12.92
CA HIS A 282 -0.08 10.92 13.55
C HIS A 282 1.08 11.90 13.36
N ARG A 283 1.78 12.19 14.45
CA ARG A 283 2.88 13.18 14.50
C ARG A 283 2.57 14.50 13.77
N LYS A 284 1.34 15.00 13.90
CA LYS A 284 0.88 16.25 13.25
C LYS A 284 0.98 16.20 11.71
N GLY A 285 0.68 15.04 11.12
CA GLY A 285 0.67 14.84 9.66
C GLY A 285 2.04 14.53 9.06
N GLN A 286 2.90 13.89 9.84
CA GLN A 286 4.22 13.46 9.38
C GLN A 286 4.25 11.95 9.17
N GLU A 287 5.08 11.51 8.23
CA GLU A 287 5.51 10.13 8.10
C GLU A 287 6.98 10.04 8.48
N CYS A 288 7.38 8.94 9.13
CA CYS A 288 8.71 8.77 9.67
C CYS A 288 9.40 7.54 9.09
N LEU A 289 10.66 7.73 8.75
CA LEU A 289 11.59 6.71 8.29
C LEU A 289 12.71 6.56 9.31
N TRP A 290 13.30 5.37 9.31
CA TRP A 290 14.34 4.95 10.23
C TRP A 290 15.45 4.26 9.46
N TYR A 291 16.69 4.42 9.90
CA TYR A 291 17.85 3.78 9.26
C TYR A 291 18.91 3.48 10.31
N ARG A 292 19.86 2.60 9.98
CA ARG A 292 21.02 2.28 10.82
C ARG A 292 22.26 2.99 10.27
N ASP A 293 23.09 3.55 11.14
CA ASP A 293 24.29 4.32 10.74
C ASP A 293 25.32 3.48 9.98
N ASP A 294 25.43 2.20 10.30
CA ASP A 294 26.34 1.25 9.62
C ASP A 294 25.93 0.94 8.17
N ASN A 295 24.64 1.07 7.85
CA ASN A 295 24.10 0.93 6.50
C ASN A 295 24.20 2.22 5.67
N CYS A 296 24.66 3.33 6.29
CA CYS A 296 24.61 4.67 5.72
C CYS A 296 25.97 5.16 5.19
N THR A 297 26.70 4.31 4.46
CA THR A 297 27.87 4.77 3.67
C THR A 297 27.46 5.45 2.36
N ILE A 298 26.18 5.34 1.99
CA ILE A 298 25.56 6.01 0.86
C ILE A 298 24.69 7.12 1.43
N ASP A 299 24.98 8.36 1.04
CA ASP A 299 24.14 9.53 1.34
C ASP A 299 22.80 9.38 0.61
N TRP A 300 21.91 8.58 1.19
CA TRP A 300 20.59 8.32 0.64
C TRP A 300 19.73 9.60 0.65
N LYS A 301 20.06 10.58 1.51
CA LYS A 301 19.46 11.92 1.50
C LYS A 301 19.89 12.68 0.23
N CYS A 302 21.14 12.54 -0.20
CA CYS A 302 21.61 13.03 -1.50
C CYS A 302 21.04 12.25 -2.69
N ASN A 303 20.95 10.92 -2.63
CA ASN A 303 20.47 10.08 -3.74
C ASN A 303 18.96 10.16 -3.98
N LEU A 304 18.18 10.43 -2.92
CA LEU A 304 16.76 10.78 -3.05
C LEU A 304 16.57 12.27 -3.37
N GLY A 305 17.64 13.07 -3.42
CA GLY A 305 17.60 14.50 -3.65
C GLY A 305 17.11 15.27 -2.42
N SER A 306 17.85 16.33 -2.04
CA SER A 306 17.48 17.21 -0.92
C SER A 306 16.08 17.84 -1.09
N SER A 307 15.61 18.00 -2.33
CA SER A 307 14.25 18.48 -2.64
C SER A 307 13.13 17.54 -2.21
N ILE A 308 13.39 16.23 -2.01
CA ILE A 308 12.37 15.28 -1.54
C ILE A 308 12.12 15.41 -0.03
N PHE A 309 13.07 15.96 0.74
CA PHE A 309 12.98 16.08 2.20
C PHE A 309 12.82 17.51 2.73
N ASN A 310 13.13 18.54 1.92
CA ASN A 310 13.08 19.94 2.34
C ASN A 310 11.73 20.64 2.07
N GLY A 311 10.63 19.89 1.97
CA GLY A 311 9.27 20.39 1.71
C GLY A 311 8.35 20.31 2.92
#